data_AF-A0A351F4M4-F1
#
_entry.id   AF-A0A351F4M4-F1
#
_cell.length_a   1.000
_cell.length_b   1.000
_cell.length_c   1.000
_cell.angle_alpha   90.00
_cell.angle_beta   90.00
_cell.angle_gamma   90.00
#
_symmetry.space_group_name_H-M   'P 1'
#
loop_
_entity.id
_entity.type
_entity.pdbx_description
1 polymer ?
#
loop_
_entity_poly.entity_id
_entity_poly.type
_entity_poly.pdbx_seq_one_letter_code
_entity_poly.pdbx_strand_id
1 'polypeptide(L)'
;IASGLGWGLGYFGMPHIIIRFMSLKSQKDLKKSAKIGISWTVLIVIFAALIGIIGRLAFGLNEEINEGSLVFITMVRKIFPGVISGILLSAVLAASMSTADSQLLAAASSFSSDVYQPVIRKNKAGDKEMLWSGRIVVLVIAVCALLIASNPGSGSIMSLVSNAWGVFGAAFGPAIMLSLFWKRFNFSGAVAGIVVGAVVDICWLVFLSDIGIYEIIPGFVASMIAAVVVTLCTKKPNKDIEKLFDDSVAYTE
;
A
#
# COMPACT_ATOMS: atom_id res chain seq x y z
N ILE A 1 -9.00 -18.45 6.09
CA ILE A 1 -10.10 -17.45 5.99
C ILE A 1 -9.73 -16.17 6.72
N ALA A 2 -9.42 -16.20 8.03
CA ALA A 2 -9.01 -15.01 8.79
C ALA A 2 -7.82 -14.25 8.16
N SER A 3 -6.76 -14.95 7.77
CA SER A 3 -5.61 -14.37 7.04
C SER A 3 -6.00 -13.68 5.72
N GLY A 4 -6.95 -14.24 4.97
CA GLY A 4 -7.46 -13.63 3.74
C GLY A 4 -8.30 -12.39 3.98
N LEU A 5 -9.09 -12.36 5.07
CA LEU A 5 -9.83 -11.18 5.50
C LEU A 5 -8.90 -10.08 6.04
N GLY A 6 -7.77 -10.46 6.64
CA GLY A 6 -6.73 -9.55 7.12
C GLY A 6 -6.16 -8.63 6.03
N TRP A 7 -6.17 -9.07 4.77
CA TRP A 7 -5.77 -8.23 3.63
C TRP A 7 -6.56 -6.92 3.55
N GLY A 8 -7.84 -6.93 3.94
CA GLY A 8 -8.68 -5.73 3.97
C GLY A 8 -8.14 -4.63 4.88
N LEU A 9 -7.43 -4.99 5.97
CA LEU A 9 -6.91 -4.04 6.94
C LEU A 9 -5.82 -3.13 6.36
N GLY A 10 -5.06 -3.62 5.39
CA GLY A 10 -3.96 -2.83 4.81
C GLY A 10 -4.42 -1.64 3.99
N TYR A 11 -5.67 -1.62 3.49
CA TYR A 11 -6.21 -0.46 2.77
C TYR A 11 -6.22 0.82 3.63
N PHE A 12 -6.45 0.68 4.94
CA PHE A 12 -6.44 1.83 5.86
C PHE A 12 -5.03 2.36 6.11
N GLY A 13 -4.00 1.55 5.92
CA GLY A 13 -2.61 1.89 6.23
C GLY A 13 -1.83 2.49 5.06
N MET A 14 -2.45 2.74 3.91
CA MET A 14 -1.75 3.20 2.71
C MET A 14 -1.96 4.69 2.43
N PRO A 15 -0.94 5.54 2.68
CA PRO A 15 -1.07 6.98 2.47
C PRO A 15 -1.37 7.35 1.01
N HIS A 16 -0.78 6.64 0.06
CA HIS A 16 -0.97 6.90 -1.38
C HIS A 16 -2.41 6.65 -1.86
N ILE A 17 -3.17 5.77 -1.20
CA ILE A 17 -4.59 5.54 -1.50
C ILE A 17 -5.42 6.69 -0.92
N ILE A 18 -5.12 7.09 0.32
CA ILE A 18 -5.86 8.15 1.03
C ILE A 18 -5.73 9.50 0.32
N ILE A 19 -4.51 9.85 -0.13
CA ILE A 19 -4.27 11.12 -0.86
C ILE A 19 -5.08 11.20 -2.16
N ARG A 20 -5.33 10.06 -2.83
CA ARG A 20 -6.20 10.04 -4.02
C ARG A 20 -7.65 10.35 -3.69
N PHE A 21 -8.15 9.95 -2.52
CA PHE A 21 -9.48 10.36 -2.06
C PHE A 21 -9.54 11.87 -1.76
N MET A 22 -8.44 12.48 -1.31
CA MET A 22 -8.37 13.93 -1.06
C MET A 22 -8.43 14.78 -2.34
N SER A 23 -8.13 14.21 -3.51
CA SER A 23 -8.25 14.93 -4.80
C SER A 23 -9.69 15.00 -5.36
N LEU A 24 -10.68 14.44 -4.66
CA LEU A 24 -12.08 14.49 -5.08
C LEU A 24 -12.65 15.90 -4.93
N LYS A 25 -13.44 16.33 -5.93
CA LYS A 25 -14.01 17.67 -5.98
C LYS A 25 -15.22 17.86 -5.06
N SER A 26 -15.94 16.78 -4.74
CA SER A 26 -17.13 16.79 -3.89
C SER A 26 -17.36 15.43 -3.23
N GLN A 27 -18.08 15.41 -2.11
CA GLN A 27 -18.57 14.20 -1.42
C GLN A 27 -19.54 13.41 -2.31
N LYS A 28 -20.32 14.09 -3.16
CA LYS A 28 -21.18 13.41 -4.15
C LYS A 28 -20.37 12.58 -5.14
N ASP A 29 -19.21 13.08 -5.55
CA ASP A 29 -18.30 12.36 -6.44
C ASP A 29 -17.66 11.14 -5.76
N LEU A 30 -17.51 11.12 -4.43
CA LEU A 30 -16.98 9.98 -3.69
C LEU A 30 -17.80 8.70 -3.94
N LYS A 31 -19.14 8.77 -3.84
CA LYS A 31 -20.01 7.60 -4.07
C LYS A 31 -19.94 7.11 -5.51
N LYS A 32 -19.82 8.03 -6.47
CA LYS A 32 -19.70 7.70 -7.89
C LYS A 32 -18.35 7.04 -8.18
N SER A 33 -17.26 7.63 -7.72
CA SER A 33 -15.90 7.10 -7.83
C SER A 33 -15.77 5.73 -7.18
N ALA A 34 -16.33 5.54 -5.98
CA ALA A 34 -16.34 4.25 -5.30
C ALA A 34 -17.07 3.18 -6.10
N LYS A 35 -18.27 3.47 -6.64
CA LYS A 35 -19.00 2.51 -7.48
C LYS A 35 -18.20 2.11 -8.72
N ILE A 36 -17.66 3.07 -9.44
CA ILE A 36 -16.86 2.82 -10.65
C ILE A 36 -15.64 1.96 -10.29
N GLY A 37 -14.90 2.33 -9.24
CA GLY A 37 -13.70 1.61 -8.79
C GLY A 37 -14.00 0.18 -8.36
N ILE A 38 -15.05 -0.03 -7.57
CA ILE A 38 -15.46 -1.36 -7.10
C ILE A 38 -15.92 -2.22 -8.28
N SER A 39 -16.77 -1.70 -9.18
CA SER A 39 -17.24 -2.45 -10.35
C SER A 39 -16.08 -2.90 -11.24
N TRP A 40 -15.11 -2.02 -11.50
CA TRP A 40 -13.92 -2.37 -12.27
C TRP A 40 -13.03 -3.39 -11.56
N THR A 41 -12.85 -3.25 -10.25
CA THR A 41 -12.04 -4.18 -9.45
C THR A 41 -12.64 -5.58 -9.46
N VAL A 42 -13.96 -5.70 -9.26
CA VAL A 42 -14.67 -6.98 -9.32
C VAL A 42 -14.49 -7.65 -10.68
N LEU A 43 -14.63 -6.88 -11.76
CA LEU A 43 -14.43 -7.37 -13.12
C LEU A 43 -13.01 -7.90 -13.32
N ILE A 44 -11.98 -7.15 -12.91
CA ILE A 44 -10.58 -7.54 -13.03
C ILE A 44 -10.29 -8.82 -12.24
N VAL A 45 -10.79 -8.92 -11.01
CA VAL A 45 -10.58 -10.10 -10.15
C VAL A 45 -11.24 -11.34 -10.75
N ILE A 46 -12.43 -11.22 -11.33
CA ILE A 46 -13.11 -12.33 -12.04
C ILE A 46 -12.25 -12.82 -13.21
N PHE A 47 -11.76 -11.92 -14.07
CA PHE A 47 -10.93 -12.31 -15.21
C PHE A 47 -9.58 -12.90 -14.77
N ALA A 48 -8.95 -12.34 -13.74
CA ALA A 48 -7.71 -12.89 -13.18
C ALA A 48 -7.91 -14.31 -12.63
N ALA A 49 -9.02 -14.55 -11.91
CA ALA A 49 -9.37 -15.87 -11.41
C ALA A 49 -9.63 -16.86 -12.56
N LEU A 50 -10.37 -16.45 -13.60
CA LEU A 50 -10.62 -17.29 -14.77
C LEU A 50 -9.32 -17.67 -15.50
N ILE A 51 -8.40 -16.72 -15.69
CA ILE A 51 -7.08 -16.98 -16.27
C ILE A 51 -6.32 -18.01 -15.43
N GLY A 52 -6.34 -17.88 -14.10
CA GLY A 52 -5.72 -18.84 -13.20
C GLY A 52 -6.33 -20.24 -13.31
N ILE A 53 -7.66 -20.34 -13.34
CA ILE A 53 -8.39 -21.61 -13.46
C ILE A 53 -8.11 -22.28 -14.82
N ILE A 54 -8.23 -21.52 -15.92
CA ILE A 54 -7.97 -22.03 -17.27
C ILE A 54 -6.50 -22.44 -17.41
N GLY A 55 -5.58 -21.63 -16.90
CA GLY A 55 -4.15 -21.94 -16.89
C GLY A 55 -3.85 -23.25 -16.17
N ARG A 56 -4.49 -23.47 -15.00
CA ARG A 56 -4.36 -24.72 -14.24
C ARG A 56 -4.96 -25.92 -14.98
N LEU A 57 -6.10 -25.75 -15.66
CA LEU A 57 -6.72 -26.82 -16.46
C LEU A 57 -5.90 -27.17 -17.71
N ALA A 58 -5.30 -26.17 -18.36
CA ALA A 58 -4.54 -26.35 -19.60
C ALA A 58 -3.11 -26.86 -19.37
N PHE A 59 -2.48 -26.52 -18.24
CA PHE A 59 -1.06 -26.82 -17.99
C PHE A 59 -0.80 -27.73 -16.77
N GLY A 60 -1.83 -28.16 -16.05
CA GLY A 60 -1.69 -29.03 -14.89
C GLY A 60 -1.02 -28.35 -13.69
N LEU A 61 -0.47 -29.18 -12.78
CA LEU A 61 0.23 -28.74 -11.56
C LEU A 61 1.75 -28.62 -11.77
N ASN A 62 2.20 -28.15 -12.94
CA ASN A 62 3.63 -27.88 -13.12
C ASN A 62 4.06 -26.72 -12.21
N GLU A 63 4.89 -27.01 -11.20
CA GLU A 63 5.33 -26.06 -10.17
C GLU A 63 6.07 -24.86 -10.77
N GLU A 64 6.87 -25.05 -11.83
CA GLU A 64 7.57 -23.96 -12.54
C GLU A 64 6.65 -22.86 -13.08
N ILE A 65 5.40 -23.20 -13.42
CA ILE A 65 4.40 -22.24 -13.94
C ILE A 65 3.57 -21.66 -12.80
N ASN A 66 3.31 -22.45 -11.75
CA ASN A 66 2.46 -22.07 -10.61
C ASN A 66 3.16 -21.11 -9.63
N GLU A 67 4.47 -21.22 -9.42
CA GLU A 67 5.18 -20.38 -8.45
C GLU A 67 5.51 -18.97 -8.97
N GLY A 68 5.67 -18.80 -10.29
CA GLY A 68 6.30 -17.61 -10.87
C GLY A 68 5.38 -16.47 -11.32
N SER A 69 4.06 -16.52 -11.12
CA SER A 69 3.10 -15.60 -11.79
C SER A 69 3.17 -15.66 -13.33
N LEU A 70 3.72 -16.74 -13.89
CA LEU A 70 4.01 -16.89 -15.33
C LEU A 70 2.85 -17.51 -16.11
N VAL A 71 1.76 -17.89 -15.45
CA VAL A 71 0.59 -18.55 -16.05
C VAL A 71 0.08 -17.76 -17.25
N PHE A 72 -0.19 -16.46 -17.07
CA PHE A 72 -0.70 -15.60 -18.14
C PHE A 72 0.27 -15.50 -19.33
N ILE A 73 1.56 -15.28 -19.06
CA ILE A 73 2.60 -15.16 -20.08
C ILE A 73 2.69 -16.45 -20.91
N THR A 74 2.64 -17.59 -20.23
CA THR A 74 2.69 -18.92 -20.85
C THR A 74 1.45 -19.20 -21.71
N MET A 75 0.25 -18.84 -21.22
CA MET A 75 -0.99 -18.94 -21.99
C MET A 75 -0.91 -18.10 -23.27
N VAL A 76 -0.50 -16.84 -23.16
CA VAL A 76 -0.44 -15.93 -24.30
C VAL A 76 0.54 -16.40 -25.38
N ARG A 77 1.68 -16.96 -24.99
CA ARG A 77 2.68 -17.49 -25.93
C ARG A 77 2.26 -18.79 -26.62
N LYS A 78 1.39 -19.59 -26.00
CA LYS A 78 0.92 -20.86 -26.56
C LYS A 78 -0.35 -20.73 -27.40
N ILE A 79 -1.26 -19.83 -27.02
CA ILE A 79 -2.58 -19.69 -27.66
C ILE A 79 -2.52 -18.79 -28.89
N PHE A 80 -1.73 -17.72 -28.86
CA PHE A 80 -1.76 -16.70 -29.89
C PHE A 80 -0.55 -16.77 -30.84
N PRO A 81 -0.72 -16.34 -32.11
CA PRO A 81 0.40 -16.10 -33.02
C PRO A 81 1.38 -15.05 -32.46
N GLY A 82 2.66 -15.17 -32.82
CA GLY A 82 3.74 -14.37 -32.22
C GLY A 82 3.53 -12.85 -32.23
N VAL A 83 2.91 -12.29 -33.28
CA VAL A 83 2.59 -10.86 -33.35
C VAL A 83 1.58 -10.46 -32.26
N ILE A 84 0.50 -11.23 -32.11
CA ILE A 84 -0.55 -10.95 -31.11
C ILE A 84 0.00 -11.18 -29.70
N SER A 85 0.79 -12.24 -29.48
CA SER A 85 1.47 -12.46 -28.20
C SER A 85 2.38 -11.30 -27.84
N GLY A 86 3.13 -10.75 -28.81
CA GLY A 86 3.99 -9.59 -28.61
C GLY A 86 3.22 -8.35 -28.16
N ILE A 87 2.08 -8.06 -28.81
CA ILE A 87 1.21 -6.94 -28.43
C ILE A 87 0.65 -7.11 -27.02
N LEU A 88 0.13 -8.30 -26.69
CA LEU A 88 -0.45 -8.60 -25.38
C LEU A 88 0.58 -8.51 -24.24
N LEU A 89 1.78 -9.07 -24.43
CA LEU A 89 2.85 -8.99 -23.44
C LEU A 89 3.36 -7.55 -23.27
N SER A 90 3.44 -6.78 -24.37
CA SER A 90 3.78 -5.36 -24.30
C SER A 90 2.74 -4.54 -23.54
N ALA A 91 1.44 -4.87 -23.67
CA ALA A 91 0.38 -4.21 -22.93
C ALA A 91 0.50 -4.45 -21.41
N VAL A 92 0.86 -5.66 -20.97
CA VAL A 92 1.11 -5.95 -19.54
C VAL A 92 2.31 -5.19 -19.02
N LEU A 93 3.40 -5.13 -19.78
CA LEU A 93 4.58 -4.34 -19.43
C LEU A 93 4.23 -2.85 -19.32
N ALA A 94 3.48 -2.31 -20.28
CA ALA A 94 3.03 -0.92 -20.27
C ALA A 94 2.15 -0.60 -19.05
N ALA A 95 1.22 -1.49 -18.69
CA ALA A 95 0.38 -1.34 -17.50
C ALA A 95 1.19 -1.40 -16.19
N SER A 96 2.23 -2.24 -16.15
CA SER A 96 3.14 -2.32 -14.99
C SER A 96 4.00 -1.06 -14.87
N MET A 97 4.50 -0.54 -15.99
CA MET A 97 5.29 0.69 -16.04
C MET A 97 4.49 1.93 -15.61
N SER A 98 3.22 2.06 -16.02
CA SER A 98 2.38 3.20 -15.60
C SER A 98 2.12 3.23 -14.09
N THR A 99 2.00 2.05 -13.48
CA THR A 99 1.87 1.91 -12.03
C THR A 99 3.18 2.22 -11.32
N ALA A 100 4.30 1.68 -11.82
CA ALA A 100 5.63 1.93 -11.26
C ALA A 100 6.00 3.42 -11.32
N ASP A 101 5.77 4.10 -12.44
CA ASP A 101 6.00 5.54 -12.61
C ASP A 101 5.23 6.37 -11.58
N SER A 102 3.93 6.09 -11.43
CA SER A 102 3.08 6.77 -10.45
C SER A 102 3.56 6.58 -9.01
N GLN A 103 4.02 5.37 -8.64
CA GLN A 103 4.49 5.07 -7.29
C GLN A 103 5.87 5.68 -7.01
N LEU A 104 6.79 5.62 -7.98
CA LEU A 104 8.11 6.25 -7.89
C LEU A 104 7.98 7.77 -7.75
N LEU A 105 7.11 8.39 -8.55
CA LEU A 105 6.87 9.83 -8.48
C LEU A 105 6.22 10.23 -7.15
N ALA A 106 5.24 9.47 -6.67
CA ALA A 106 4.62 9.72 -5.37
C ALA A 106 5.65 9.63 -4.23
N ALA A 107 6.46 8.58 -4.19
CA ALA A 107 7.49 8.40 -3.17
C ALA A 107 8.56 9.52 -3.23
N ALA A 108 9.01 9.89 -4.42
CA ALA A 108 9.99 10.95 -4.61
C ALA A 108 9.45 12.35 -4.24
N SER A 109 8.19 12.61 -4.54
CA SER A 109 7.50 13.85 -4.15
C SER A 109 7.33 13.93 -2.63
N SER A 110 6.83 12.86 -1.99
CA SER A 110 6.71 12.80 -0.53
C SER A 110 8.06 12.97 0.14
N PHE A 111 9.12 12.29 -0.33
CA PHE A 111 10.45 12.50 0.25
C PHE A 111 10.94 13.95 0.10
N SER A 112 10.76 14.55 -1.09
CA SER A 112 11.25 15.89 -1.36
C SER A 112 10.50 16.96 -0.54
N SER A 113 9.19 16.82 -0.41
CA SER A 113 8.33 17.78 0.29
C SER A 113 8.25 17.56 1.80
N ASP A 114 8.31 16.31 2.27
CA ASP A 114 8.10 15.98 3.68
C ASP A 114 9.43 15.82 4.45
N VAL A 115 10.52 15.44 3.77
CA VAL A 115 11.84 15.19 4.38
C VAL A 115 12.89 16.19 3.90
N TYR A 116 13.11 16.28 2.59
CA TYR A 116 14.23 17.06 2.05
C TYR A 116 14.07 18.56 2.33
N GLN A 117 12.93 19.14 1.97
CA GLN A 117 12.70 20.57 2.18
C GLN A 117 12.61 20.94 3.67
N PRO A 118 11.77 20.29 4.51
CA PRO A 118 11.57 20.72 5.90
C PRO A 118 12.73 20.32 6.83
N VAL A 119 13.27 19.11 6.68
CA VAL A 119 14.25 18.55 7.62
C VAL A 119 15.69 18.84 7.17
N ILE A 120 16.03 18.54 5.92
CA ILE A 120 17.41 18.66 5.42
C ILE A 120 17.73 20.12 5.06
N ARG A 121 16.84 20.80 4.35
CA ARG A 121 17.03 22.18 3.87
C ARG A 121 16.34 23.23 4.71
N LYS A 122 15.63 22.86 5.79
CA LYS A 122 14.98 23.79 6.73
C LYS A 122 14.12 24.86 6.04
N ASN A 123 13.32 24.42 5.05
CA ASN A 123 12.45 25.24 4.20
C ASN A 123 13.15 26.28 3.32
N LYS A 124 14.44 26.07 2.99
CA LYS A 124 15.22 26.98 2.12
C LYS A 124 15.46 26.45 0.70
N ALA A 125 14.96 25.25 0.38
CA ALA A 125 15.11 24.68 -0.96
C ALA A 125 14.21 25.42 -1.96
N GLY A 126 14.77 25.83 -3.10
CA GLY A 126 14.00 26.38 -4.22
C GLY A 126 13.49 25.30 -5.18
N ASP A 127 12.58 25.66 -6.09
CA ASP A 127 11.88 24.73 -6.98
C ASP A 127 12.81 23.86 -7.83
N LYS A 128 13.88 24.46 -8.37
CA LYS A 128 14.90 23.73 -9.16
C LYS A 128 15.60 22.66 -8.32
N GLU A 129 15.88 22.97 -7.06
CA GLU A 129 16.54 22.04 -6.15
C GLU A 129 15.60 20.90 -5.75
N MET A 130 14.33 21.21 -5.48
CA MET A 130 13.31 20.19 -5.21
C MET A 130 13.12 19.24 -6.39
N LEU A 131 13.13 19.74 -7.63
CA LEU A 131 13.04 18.90 -8.82
C LEU A 131 14.21 17.92 -8.94
N TRP A 132 15.44 18.39 -8.70
CA TRP A 132 16.64 17.53 -8.73
C TRP A 132 16.65 16.53 -7.58
N SER A 133 16.24 16.93 -6.38
CA SER A 133 16.04 16.03 -5.24
C SER A 133 15.10 14.89 -5.62
N GLY A 134 13.92 15.20 -6.19
CA GLY A 134 12.97 14.20 -6.63
C GLY A 134 13.57 13.21 -7.64
N ARG A 135 14.29 13.70 -8.66
CA ARG A 135 14.93 12.83 -9.66
C ARG A 135 15.98 11.90 -9.06
N ILE A 136 16.79 12.39 -8.12
CA ILE A 136 17.79 11.58 -7.42
C ILE A 136 17.10 10.50 -6.60
N VAL A 137 16.02 10.84 -5.89
CA VAL A 137 15.25 9.88 -5.09
C VAL A 137 14.63 8.79 -5.98
N VAL A 138 14.05 9.15 -7.14
CA VAL A 138 13.56 8.16 -8.12
C VAL A 138 14.68 7.20 -8.53
N LEU A 139 15.87 7.72 -8.85
CA LEU A 139 17.01 6.91 -9.26
C LEU A 139 17.44 5.96 -8.13
N VAL A 140 17.53 6.45 -6.90
CA VAL A 140 17.90 5.63 -5.73
C VAL A 140 16.87 4.52 -5.50
N ILE A 141 15.57 4.83 -5.51
CA ILE A 141 14.52 3.82 -5.35
C ILE A 141 14.56 2.79 -6.48
N ALA A 142 14.77 3.22 -7.72
CA ALA A 142 14.88 2.32 -8.87
C ALA A 142 16.08 1.36 -8.75
N VAL A 143 17.24 1.85 -8.30
CA VAL A 143 18.41 1.00 -8.04
C VAL A 143 18.13 0.00 -6.92
N CYS A 144 17.54 0.43 -5.80
CA CYS A 144 17.16 -0.49 -4.71
C CYS A 144 16.17 -1.55 -5.18
N ALA A 145 15.15 -1.16 -5.96
CA ALA A 145 14.18 -2.09 -6.52
C ALA A 145 14.84 -3.11 -7.45
N LEU A 146 15.78 -2.69 -8.30
CA LEU A 146 16.56 -3.60 -9.17
C LEU A 146 17.42 -4.57 -8.36
N LEU A 147 18.05 -4.12 -7.28
CA LEU A 147 18.84 -5.00 -6.41
C LEU A 147 17.98 -6.07 -5.74
N ILE A 148 16.80 -5.69 -5.24
CA ILE A 148 15.83 -6.63 -4.65
C ILE A 148 15.32 -7.60 -5.72
N ALA A 149 14.92 -7.10 -6.89
CA ALA A 149 14.38 -7.91 -7.98
C ALA A 149 15.41 -8.86 -8.61
N SER A 150 16.69 -8.51 -8.56
CA SER A 150 17.77 -9.36 -9.09
C SER A 150 18.16 -10.50 -8.15
N ASN A 151 17.67 -10.48 -6.89
CA ASN A 151 17.96 -11.53 -5.93
C ASN A 151 17.00 -12.73 -6.15
N PRO A 152 17.49 -13.93 -6.51
CA PRO A 152 16.65 -15.11 -6.71
C PRO A 152 15.87 -15.53 -5.45
N GLY A 153 16.32 -15.12 -4.27
CA GLY A 153 15.67 -15.38 -2.98
C GLY A 153 14.64 -14.33 -2.55
N SER A 154 14.25 -13.37 -3.40
CA SER A 154 13.29 -12.32 -3.04
C SER A 154 11.85 -12.82 -2.84
N GLY A 155 11.57 -14.08 -3.17
CA GLY A 155 10.22 -14.66 -3.14
C GLY A 155 9.36 -14.21 -4.33
N SER A 156 8.08 -14.61 -4.30
CA SER A 156 7.12 -14.25 -5.35
C SER A 156 6.73 -12.77 -5.30
N ILE A 157 6.20 -12.24 -6.41
CA ILE A 157 5.62 -10.89 -6.47
C ILE A 157 4.57 -10.71 -5.37
N MET A 158 3.71 -11.72 -5.16
CA MET A 158 2.67 -11.68 -4.14
C MET A 158 3.26 -11.65 -2.72
N SER A 159 4.36 -12.38 -2.47
CA SER A 159 5.05 -12.40 -1.17
C SER A 159 5.63 -11.03 -0.82
N LEU A 160 6.31 -10.38 -1.77
CA LEU A 160 6.85 -9.04 -1.58
C LEU A 160 5.77 -8.00 -1.32
N VAL A 161 4.67 -8.06 -2.09
CA VAL A 161 3.53 -7.17 -1.92
C VAL A 161 2.84 -7.42 -0.57
N SER A 162 2.64 -8.68 -0.19
CA SER A 162 2.03 -9.07 1.08
C SER A 162 2.81 -8.53 2.27
N ASN A 163 4.13 -8.69 2.27
CA ASN A 163 4.98 -8.19 3.35
C ASN A 163 4.86 -6.65 3.50
N ALA A 164 5.00 -5.91 2.40
CA ALA A 164 4.83 -4.45 2.44
C ALA A 164 3.42 -4.05 2.90
N TRP A 165 2.40 -4.78 2.44
CA TRP A 165 1.00 -4.57 2.79
C TRP A 165 0.73 -4.82 4.29
N GLY A 166 1.37 -5.84 4.87
CA GLY A 166 1.32 -6.17 6.29
C GLY A 166 1.89 -5.05 7.16
N VAL A 167 3.15 -4.70 6.96
CA VAL A 167 3.85 -3.68 7.76
C VAL A 167 3.11 -2.33 7.71
N PHE A 168 2.76 -1.84 6.52
CA PHE A 168 2.06 -0.56 6.39
C PHE A 168 0.66 -0.61 6.99
N GLY A 169 -0.06 -1.71 6.78
CA GLY A 169 -1.39 -1.93 7.33
C GLY A 169 -1.40 -1.94 8.86
N ALA A 170 -0.47 -2.68 9.47
CA ALA A 170 -0.32 -2.78 10.92
C ALA A 170 0.14 -1.46 11.55
N ALA A 171 1.07 -0.76 10.92
CA ALA A 171 1.64 0.48 11.46
C ALA A 171 0.66 1.67 11.33
N PHE A 172 0.18 1.95 10.12
CA PHE A 172 -0.58 3.17 9.84
C PHE A 172 -2.09 2.98 9.95
N GLY A 173 -2.61 1.78 9.70
CA GLY A 173 -4.05 1.52 9.67
C GLY A 173 -4.78 1.95 10.95
N PRO A 174 -4.35 1.49 12.15
CA PRO A 174 -4.95 1.89 13.42
C PRO A 174 -4.82 3.39 13.70
N ALA A 175 -3.67 3.98 13.40
CA ALA A 175 -3.44 5.41 13.62
C ALA A 175 -4.39 6.26 12.76
N ILE A 176 -4.61 5.88 11.51
CA ILE A 176 -5.53 6.57 10.60
C ILE A 176 -6.97 6.39 11.07
N MET A 177 -7.39 5.17 11.43
CA MET A 177 -8.74 4.94 11.95
C MET A 177 -9.01 5.74 13.23
N LEU A 178 -8.09 5.74 14.18
CA LEU A 178 -8.22 6.51 15.41
C LEU A 178 -8.24 8.02 15.15
N SER A 179 -7.46 8.51 14.20
CA SER A 179 -7.48 9.94 13.85
C SER A 179 -8.83 10.41 13.28
N LEU A 180 -9.55 9.54 12.59
CA LEU A 180 -10.85 9.85 11.97
C LEU A 180 -12.02 9.69 12.94
N PHE A 181 -11.96 8.70 13.85
CA PHE A 181 -13.11 8.33 14.68
C PHE A 181 -12.95 8.69 16.16
N TRP A 182 -11.76 9.10 16.62
CA TRP A 182 -11.52 9.36 18.03
C TRP A 182 -10.93 10.76 18.29
N LYS A 183 -11.81 11.67 18.73
CA LYS A 183 -11.48 13.06 19.04
C LYS A 183 -10.29 13.26 19.98
N ARG A 184 -10.05 12.33 20.92
CA ARG A 184 -8.96 12.41 21.91
C ARG A 184 -7.61 11.97 21.34
N PHE A 185 -7.57 11.39 20.15
CA PHE A 185 -6.34 10.86 19.58
C PHE A 185 -5.27 11.94 19.43
N ASN A 186 -4.03 11.61 19.81
CA ASN A 186 -2.94 12.57 19.90
C ASN A 186 -1.64 12.04 19.28
N PHE A 187 -0.66 12.93 19.12
CA PHE A 187 0.62 12.62 18.48
C PHE A 187 1.36 11.46 19.16
N SER A 188 1.42 11.44 20.49
CA SER A 188 2.12 10.40 21.24
C SER A 188 1.49 9.02 21.01
N GLY A 189 0.16 8.95 20.98
CA GLY A 189 -0.57 7.73 20.65
C GLY A 189 -0.33 7.27 19.20
N ALA A 190 -0.29 8.20 18.25
CA ALA A 190 0.01 7.90 16.85
C ALA A 190 1.41 7.32 16.68
N VAL A 191 2.43 7.95 17.27
CA VAL A 191 3.82 7.45 17.20
C VAL A 191 3.93 6.07 17.84
N ALA A 192 3.33 5.87 19.01
CA ALA A 192 3.35 4.58 19.70
C ALA A 192 2.66 3.47 18.87
N GLY A 193 1.48 3.75 18.31
CA GLY A 193 0.77 2.80 17.43
C GLY A 193 1.60 2.41 16.22
N ILE A 194 2.15 3.40 15.49
CA ILE A 194 2.96 3.16 14.29
C ILE A 194 4.19 2.30 14.60
N VAL A 195 4.93 2.66 15.66
CA VAL A 195 6.15 1.92 16.04
C VAL A 195 5.81 0.50 16.50
N VAL A 196 4.83 0.34 17.38
CA VAL A 196 4.44 -1.00 17.88
C VAL A 196 3.88 -1.86 16.76
N GLY A 197 3.04 -1.30 15.88
CA GLY A 197 2.50 -2.01 14.73
C GLY A 197 3.58 -2.55 13.80
N ALA A 198 4.52 -1.69 13.40
CA ALA A 198 5.63 -2.09 12.54
C ALA A 198 6.54 -3.13 13.21
N VAL A 199 6.89 -2.95 14.48
CA VAL A 199 7.76 -3.89 15.21
C VAL A 199 7.07 -5.24 15.38
N VAL A 200 5.80 -5.28 15.79
CA VAL A 200 5.07 -6.52 15.99
C VAL A 200 4.89 -7.27 14.68
N ASP A 201 4.55 -6.58 13.59
CA ASP A 201 4.40 -7.20 12.27
C ASP A 201 5.73 -7.82 11.79
N ILE A 202 6.83 -7.07 11.85
CA ILE A 202 8.17 -7.58 11.47
C ILE A 202 8.60 -8.74 12.36
N CYS A 203 8.44 -8.63 13.69
CA CYS A 203 8.78 -9.72 14.60
C CYS A 203 7.90 -10.95 14.37
N TRP A 204 6.62 -10.76 14.03
CA TRP A 204 5.72 -11.86 13.71
C TRP A 204 6.16 -12.59 12.44
N LEU A 205 6.52 -11.83 11.40
CA LEU A 205 7.02 -12.40 10.15
C LEU A 205 8.34 -13.16 10.34
N VAL A 206 9.25 -12.67 11.19
CA VAL A 206 10.58 -13.27 11.38
C VAL A 206 10.56 -14.49 12.32
N PHE A 207 9.77 -14.44 13.39
CA PHE A 207 9.83 -15.45 14.46
C PHE A 207 8.61 -16.36 14.55
N LEU A 208 7.48 -15.95 13.96
CA LEU A 208 6.17 -16.58 14.15
C LEU A 208 5.45 -16.87 12.82
N SER A 209 6.18 -16.87 11.70
CA SER A 209 5.66 -17.17 10.36
C SER A 209 4.96 -18.53 10.30
N ASP A 210 5.41 -19.49 11.11
CA ASP A 210 4.95 -20.88 11.10
C ASP A 210 3.54 -21.05 11.66
N ILE A 211 2.99 -20.03 12.32
CA ILE A 211 1.65 -20.04 12.93
C ILE A 211 0.54 -19.93 11.86
N GLY A 212 0.88 -19.55 10.61
CA GLY A 212 -0.07 -19.46 9.50
C GLY A 212 -1.08 -18.30 9.61
N ILE A 213 -0.89 -17.41 10.59
CA ILE A 213 -1.63 -16.16 10.73
C ILE A 213 -0.87 -15.06 10.01
N TYR A 214 -1.57 -14.35 9.12
CA TYR A 214 -1.00 -13.21 8.42
C TYR A 214 -0.61 -12.11 9.41
N GLU A 215 0.65 -11.68 9.37
CA GLU A 215 1.33 -10.77 10.30
C GLU A 215 0.58 -9.45 10.55
N ILE A 216 -0.19 -8.99 9.56
CA ILE A 216 -1.00 -7.78 9.66
C ILE A 216 -2.00 -7.83 10.82
N ILE A 217 -2.57 -9.00 11.12
CA ILE A 217 -3.64 -9.13 12.12
C ILE A 217 -3.10 -8.84 13.53
N PRO A 218 -2.09 -9.57 14.03
CA PRO A 218 -1.51 -9.28 15.34
C PRO A 218 -0.84 -7.90 15.38
N GLY A 219 -0.17 -7.48 14.30
CA GLY A 219 0.42 -6.14 14.19
C GLY A 219 -0.61 -5.02 14.34
N PHE A 220 -1.74 -5.13 13.63
CA PHE A 220 -2.84 -4.15 13.70
C PHE A 220 -3.46 -4.10 15.10
N VAL A 221 -3.71 -5.25 15.72
CA VAL A 221 -4.28 -5.31 17.08
C VAL A 221 -3.32 -4.69 18.10
N ALA A 222 -2.03 -5.03 18.04
CA ALA A 222 -1.02 -4.49 18.95
C ALA A 222 -0.84 -2.97 18.78
N SER A 223 -0.80 -2.49 17.53
CA SER A 223 -0.79 -1.07 17.19
C SER A 223 -2.01 -0.34 17.76
N MET A 224 -3.21 -0.89 17.59
CA MET A 224 -4.45 -0.33 18.12
C MET A 224 -4.41 -0.22 19.65
N ILE A 225 -3.98 -1.28 20.35
CA ILE A 225 -3.87 -1.28 21.81
C ILE A 225 -2.85 -0.24 22.27
N ALA A 226 -1.66 -0.23 21.68
CA ALA A 226 -0.60 0.72 22.03
C ALA A 226 -1.05 2.18 21.81
N ALA A 227 -1.68 2.44 20.66
CA ALA A 227 -2.22 3.76 20.33
C ALA A 227 -3.26 4.22 21.35
N VAL A 228 -4.20 3.35 21.74
CA VAL A 228 -5.24 3.66 22.73
C VAL A 228 -4.62 3.91 24.12
N VAL A 229 -3.79 2.99 24.60
CA VAL A 229 -3.17 3.08 25.93
C VAL A 229 -2.33 4.35 26.05
N VAL A 230 -1.45 4.62 25.09
CA VAL A 230 -0.58 5.80 25.13
C VAL A 230 -1.40 7.09 25.00
N THR A 231 -2.44 7.14 24.17
CA THR A 231 -3.34 8.30 24.09
C THR A 231 -4.02 8.60 25.44
N LEU A 232 -4.46 7.55 26.15
CA LEU A 232 -5.11 7.72 27.46
C LEU A 232 -4.14 8.17 28.55
N CYS A 233 -2.89 7.68 28.51
CA CYS A 233 -1.83 8.02 29.46
C CYS A 233 -1.15 9.38 29.19
N THR A 234 -1.37 9.98 28.02
CA THR A 234 -0.74 11.24 27.62
C THR A 234 -1.73 12.42 27.62
N LYS A 235 -1.19 13.63 27.46
CA LYS A 235 -1.98 14.86 27.46
C LYS A 235 -3.00 14.86 26.32
N LYS A 236 -4.16 15.48 26.59
CA LYS A 236 -5.19 15.70 25.58
C LYS A 236 -4.63 16.53 24.41
N PRO A 237 -5.15 16.34 23.20
CA PRO A 237 -4.79 17.18 22.06
C PRO A 237 -5.12 18.64 22.33
N ASN A 238 -4.46 19.54 21.60
CA ASN A 238 -4.71 20.97 21.73
C ASN A 238 -6.17 21.30 21.35
N LYS A 239 -6.75 22.34 21.95
CA LYS A 239 -8.15 22.75 21.71
C LYS A 239 -8.42 23.04 20.23
N ASP A 240 -7.41 23.51 19.50
CA ASP A 240 -7.52 23.76 18.06
C ASP A 240 -7.76 22.47 17.26
N ILE A 241 -7.14 21.36 17.68
CA ILE A 241 -7.31 20.04 17.05
C ILE A 241 -8.68 19.47 17.41
N GLU A 242 -9.11 19.61 18.66
CA GLU A 242 -10.46 19.18 19.08
C GLU A 242 -11.55 19.95 18.31
N LYS A 243 -11.34 21.26 18.09
CA LYS A 243 -12.24 22.10 17.30
C LYS A 243 -12.25 21.68 15.83
N LEU A 244 -11.08 21.42 15.24
CA LEU A 244 -10.98 20.94 13.87
C LEU A 244 -11.75 19.62 13.67
N PHE A 245 -11.68 18.72 14.65
CA PHE A 245 -12.44 17.47 14.64
C PHE A 245 -13.95 17.74 14.66
N ASP A 246 -14.41 18.59 15.57
CA ASP A 246 -15.84 18.95 15.67
C ASP A 246 -16.35 19.62 14.40
N ASP A 247 -15.59 20.56 13.83
CA ASP A 247 -15.91 21.25 12.58
C ASP A 247 -16.00 20.25 11.41
N SER A 248 -15.11 19.25 11.38
CA SER A 248 -15.10 18.19 10.35
C SER A 248 -16.30 17.25 10.48
N VAL A 249 -16.74 16.94 11.70
CA VAL A 249 -17.93 16.10 11.95
C VAL A 249 -19.22 16.87 11.65
N ALA A 250 -19.25 18.18 11.94
CA ALA A 250 -20.38 19.05 11.64
C ALA A 250 -20.44 19.48 10.17
N TYR A 251 -19.43 19.17 9.37
CA TYR A 251 -19.37 19.51 7.96
C TYR A 251 -20.42 18.74 7.15
N THR A 252 -21.54 19.41 6.89
CA THR A 252 -22.52 19.04 5.86
C THR A 252 -22.25 19.86 4.61
N GLU A 253 -22.02 19.16 3.48
CA GLU A 253 -21.90 19.72 2.12
C GLU A 253 -23.14 20.51 1.69
#